data_AF-R7Y3L2-F1
#
_entry.id   AF-R7Y3L2-F1
#
_cell.length_a   1.000
_cell.length_b   1.000
_cell.length_c   1.000
_cell.angle_alpha   90.00
_cell.angle_beta   90.00
_cell.angle_gamma   90.00
#
_symmetry.space_group_name_H-M   'P 1'
#
loop_
_entity.id
_entity.type
_entity.pdbx_description
1 polymer ?
#
loop_
_entity_poly.entity_id
_entity_poly.type
_entity_poly.pdbx_seq_one_letter_code
_entity_poly.pdbx_strand_id
1 'polypeptide(L)'
;ATHVELHHAHKDWAKGGLTDIDDLAPACPRHNRMVGTNPGQYTTRVVRDGPDEGRCAWKLNAEPGAPPNPEHINRRPDIPRRFAEHLNTVRDEIHGPPNRPGDQARSEKPHHQDPRRSWLKTSHVIDVRPPQPGPPPPRPSLVEAHLMTLLATH
;
A
#
# COMPACT_ATOMS: atom_id res chain seq x y z
N ALA A 1 7.62 19.95 -10.89
CA ALA A 1 7.58 18.48 -10.65
C ALA A 1 8.88 18.05 -9.98
N THR A 2 8.83 17.17 -8.99
CA THR A 2 10.03 16.53 -8.41
C THR A 2 10.21 15.15 -9.05
N HIS A 3 11.39 14.86 -9.58
CA HIS A 3 11.71 13.55 -10.18
C HIS A 3 12.20 12.58 -9.09
N VAL A 4 11.65 11.37 -9.08
CA VAL A 4 11.98 10.30 -8.14
C VAL A 4 12.22 9.02 -8.92
N GLU A 5 13.24 8.26 -8.52
CA GLU A 5 13.52 6.91 -8.97
C GLU A 5 13.20 5.94 -7.81
N LEU A 6 12.82 4.70 -8.12
CA LEU A 6 12.62 3.63 -7.14
C LEU A 6 13.83 2.68 -7.19
N HIS A 7 14.31 2.24 -6.02
CA HIS A 7 15.24 1.11 -5.89
C HIS A 7 14.67 0.06 -4.95
N HIS A 8 15.18 -1.16 -5.07
CA HIS A 8 14.91 -2.22 -4.12
C HIS A 8 15.66 -1.92 -2.82
N ALA A 9 14.91 -1.73 -1.73
CA ALA A 9 15.47 -1.36 -0.44
C ALA A 9 16.12 -2.54 0.28
N HIS A 10 15.72 -3.78 0.00
CA HIS A 10 16.26 -4.96 0.67
C HIS A 10 17.26 -5.74 -0.20
N LYS A 11 16.78 -6.26 -1.34
CA LYS A 11 17.59 -7.07 -2.25
C LYS A 11 17.38 -6.60 -3.69
N ASP A 12 18.47 -6.23 -4.35
CA ASP A 12 18.43 -5.78 -5.74
C ASP A 12 17.93 -6.88 -6.68
N TRP A 13 17.14 -6.51 -7.69
CA TRP A 13 16.70 -7.39 -8.78
C TRP A 13 17.87 -8.14 -9.43
N ALA A 14 18.98 -7.46 -9.70
CA ALA A 14 20.17 -8.07 -10.29
C ALA A 14 20.81 -9.15 -9.39
N LYS A 15 20.46 -9.17 -8.10
CA LYS A 15 20.89 -10.16 -7.11
C LYS A 15 19.78 -11.19 -6.80
N GLY A 16 18.70 -11.20 -7.58
CA GLY A 16 17.54 -12.07 -7.39
C GLY A 16 16.61 -11.60 -6.27
N GLY A 17 16.41 -10.28 -6.13
CA GLY A 17 15.30 -9.72 -5.37
C GLY A 17 14.00 -9.73 -6.17
N LEU A 18 12.87 -9.71 -5.47
CA LEU A 18 11.55 -9.54 -6.08
C LEU A 18 11.17 -8.07 -6.10
N THR A 19 10.30 -7.68 -7.02
CA THR A 19 9.74 -6.32 -7.10
C THR A 19 8.48 -6.23 -6.24
N ASP A 20 8.63 -6.52 -4.95
CA ASP A 20 7.56 -6.37 -3.97
C ASP A 20 7.38 -4.89 -3.63
N ILE A 21 6.14 -4.40 -3.67
CA ILE A 21 5.84 -2.96 -3.55
C ILE A 21 6.25 -2.38 -2.19
N ASP A 22 6.22 -3.20 -1.14
CA ASP A 22 6.62 -2.87 0.23
C ASP A 22 8.14 -2.94 0.44
N ASP A 23 8.89 -3.46 -0.52
CA ASP A 23 10.36 -3.53 -0.52
C ASP A 23 11.03 -2.52 -1.45
N LEU A 24 10.27 -1.57 -2.01
CA LEU A 24 10.80 -0.46 -2.81
C LEU A 24 10.95 0.81 -1.97
N ALA A 25 12.04 1.55 -2.21
CA ALA A 25 12.26 2.86 -1.60
C ALA A 25 12.45 3.96 -2.66
N PRO A 26 11.74 5.09 -2.54
CA PRO A 26 11.93 6.24 -3.42
C PRO A 26 13.18 7.03 -3.05
N ALA A 27 13.93 7.47 -4.07
CA ALA A 27 15.07 8.37 -3.91
C ALA A 27 15.17 9.34 -5.09
N CYS A 28 15.89 10.46 -4.92
CA CYS A 28 16.26 11.28 -6.07
C CYS A 28 17.39 10.60 -6.87
N PRO A 29 17.56 10.90 -8.17
CA PRO A 29 18.55 10.24 -9.03
C PRO A 29 19.98 10.17 -8.47
N ARG A 30 20.42 11.24 -7.79
CA ARG A 30 21.75 11.30 -7.18
C ARG A 30 21.90 10.30 -6.03
N HIS A 31 20.97 10.29 -5.08
CA HIS A 31 21.04 9.37 -3.94
C HIS A 31 20.74 7.93 -4.34
N ASN A 32 19.92 7.72 -5.38
CA ASN A 32 19.66 6.38 -5.92
C ASN A 32 20.96 5.71 -6.41
N ARG A 33 21.85 6.48 -7.07
CA ARG A 33 23.18 6.02 -7.52
C ARG A 33 24.18 5.79 -6.39
N MET A 34 23.87 6.22 -5.16
CA MET A 34 24.72 6.00 -3.99
C MET A 34 24.37 4.70 -3.25
N VAL A 35 23.30 4.00 -3.64
CA VAL A 35 22.95 2.70 -3.06
C VAL A 35 23.92 1.64 -3.54
N GLY A 36 24.49 0.88 -2.61
CA GLY A 36 25.46 -0.17 -2.91
C GLY A 36 26.16 -0.71 -1.67
N THR A 37 27.05 -1.67 -1.87
CA THR A 37 27.70 -2.42 -0.78
C THR A 37 29.11 -1.93 -0.44
N ASN A 38 29.68 -1.00 -1.22
CA ASN A 38 31.05 -0.54 -1.02
C ASN A 38 31.13 0.51 0.10
N PRO A 39 32.30 0.70 0.74
CA PRO A 39 32.55 1.84 1.62
C PRO A 39 32.20 3.17 0.94
N GLY A 40 31.61 4.11 1.70
CA GLY A 40 31.13 5.40 1.17
C GLY A 40 29.80 5.35 0.40
N GLN A 41 29.29 4.16 0.08
CA GLN A 41 27.91 3.97 -0.42
C GLN A 41 26.93 3.73 0.73
N TYR A 42 25.64 3.67 0.41
CA TYR A 42 24.58 3.38 1.37
C TYR A 42 23.99 1.99 1.17
N THR A 43 23.94 1.21 2.25
CA THR A 43 23.06 0.05 2.34
C THR A 43 21.69 0.52 2.85
N THR A 44 20.62 0.06 2.22
CA THR A 44 19.24 0.31 2.65
C THR A 44 18.59 -0.98 3.18
N ARG A 45 17.50 -0.82 3.94
CA ARG A 45 16.58 -1.91 4.29
C ARG A 45 15.21 -1.34 4.67
N VAL A 46 14.17 -2.15 4.52
CA VAL A 46 12.86 -1.86 5.14
C VAL A 46 12.91 -2.29 6.60
N VAL A 47 12.45 -1.43 7.50
CA VAL A 47 12.27 -1.76 8.91
C VAL A 47 11.05 -2.68 9.04
N ARG A 48 11.22 -3.83 9.68
CA ARG A 48 10.17 -4.85 9.76
C ARG A 48 9.35 -4.81 11.05
N ASP A 49 9.84 -4.10 12.07
CA ASP A 49 9.21 -4.07 13.39
C ASP A 49 9.40 -2.72 14.07
N GLY A 50 8.47 -2.40 14.98
CA GLY A 50 8.55 -1.23 15.87
C GLY A 50 7.98 0.06 15.27
N PRO A 51 8.22 1.23 15.91
CA PRO A 51 7.58 2.49 15.53
C PRO A 51 7.89 2.98 14.11
N ASP A 52 8.97 2.46 13.51
CA ASP A 52 9.42 2.80 12.17
C ASP A 52 9.17 1.67 11.15
N GLU A 53 8.38 0.65 11.49
CA GLU A 53 7.97 -0.43 10.56
C GLU A 53 7.46 0.13 9.22
N GLY A 54 7.90 -0.50 8.13
CA GLY A 54 7.61 -0.08 6.75
C GLY A 54 8.44 1.10 6.25
N ARG A 55 9.26 1.74 7.10
CA ARG A 55 10.16 2.82 6.65
C ARG A 55 11.47 2.25 6.12
N CYS A 56 12.07 2.97 5.17
CA CYS A 56 13.40 2.66 4.67
C CYS A 56 14.48 3.28 5.58
N ALA A 57 15.34 2.44 6.12
CA ALA A 57 16.53 2.81 6.88
C ALA A 57 17.75 2.86 5.97
N TRP A 58 18.59 3.89 6.12
CA TRP A 58 19.79 4.11 5.33
C TRP A 58 21.03 4.06 6.23
N LYS A 59 22.02 3.27 5.85
CA LYS A 59 23.28 3.15 6.57
C LYS A 59 24.45 3.46 5.64
N LEU A 60 25.27 4.44 6.01
CA LEU A 60 26.53 4.69 5.31
C LEU A 60 27.49 3.53 5.60
N ASN A 61 27.98 2.88 4.55
CA ASN A 61 28.92 1.78 4.69
C ASN A 61 30.26 2.31 5.17
N ALA A 62 30.72 1.80 6.30
CA ALA A 62 32.02 2.14 6.89
C ALA A 62 33.16 1.43 6.14
N GLU A 63 34.38 1.93 6.33
CA GLU A 63 35.59 1.25 5.86
C GLU A 63 35.75 -0.13 6.54
N PRO A 64 36.40 -1.11 5.88
CA PRO A 64 36.68 -2.40 6.48
C PRO A 64 37.42 -2.26 7.82
N GLY A 65 36.89 -2.87 8.88
CA GLY A 65 37.47 -2.81 10.23
C GLY A 65 37.04 -1.60 11.06
N ALA A 66 36.36 -0.61 10.48
CA ALA A 66 35.72 0.46 11.25
C ALA A 66 34.39 -0.02 11.84
N PRO A 67 33.94 0.55 12.98
CA PRO A 67 32.62 0.27 13.51
C PRO A 67 31.52 0.71 12.51
N PRO A 68 30.36 0.04 12.49
CA PRO A 68 29.27 0.40 11.60
C PRO A 68 28.70 1.78 11.95
N ASN A 69 28.39 2.58 10.94
CA ASN A 69 27.67 3.84 11.12
C ASN A 69 26.22 3.60 11.58
N PRO A 70 25.62 4.56 12.30
CA PRO A 70 24.20 4.48 12.66
C PRO A 70 23.31 4.48 11.42
N GLU A 71 22.10 3.93 11.59
CA GLU A 71 21.06 4.01 10.59
C GLU A 71 20.30 5.34 10.68
N HIS A 72 19.92 5.87 9.54
CA HIS A 72 19.10 7.07 9.41
C HIS A 72 17.74 6.73 8.79
N ILE A 73 16.67 7.19 9.43
CA ILE A 73 15.29 6.97 8.99
C ILE A 73 14.62 8.33 8.79
N ASN A 74 14.05 8.54 7.60
CA ASN A 74 13.21 9.71 7.37
C ASN A 74 11.81 9.48 7.96
N ARG A 75 11.54 10.08 9.13
CA ARG A 75 10.24 10.01 9.82
C ARG A 75 9.23 11.05 9.30
N ARG A 76 9.59 11.86 8.30
CA ARG A 76 8.72 12.88 7.71
C ARG A 76 8.38 12.56 6.25
N PRO A 77 7.14 12.80 5.80
CA PRO A 77 5.92 13.07 6.57
C PRO A 77 5.35 11.80 7.23
N ASP A 78 4.63 11.99 8.33
CA ASP A 78 3.89 10.91 9.01
C ASP A 78 2.57 10.63 8.25
N ILE A 79 2.70 10.04 7.06
CA ILE A 79 1.58 9.74 6.17
C ILE A 79 0.55 8.83 6.84
N PRO A 80 0.90 7.75 7.56
CA PRO A 80 -0.08 6.89 8.19
C PRO A 80 -1.00 7.66 9.15
N ARG A 81 -0.43 8.48 10.04
CA ARG A 81 -1.22 9.29 10.97
C ARG A 81 -2.10 10.30 10.23
N ARG A 82 -1.53 11.06 9.29
CA ARG A 82 -2.30 12.07 8.53
C ARG A 82 -3.42 11.46 7.71
N PHE A 83 -3.18 10.28 7.13
CA PHE A 83 -4.18 9.56 6.36
C PHE A 83 -5.30 9.05 7.27
N ALA A 84 -4.98 8.47 8.43
CA ALA A 84 -5.97 8.04 9.41
C ALA A 84 -6.82 9.21 9.93
N GLU A 85 -6.20 10.34 10.24
CA GLU A 85 -6.89 11.58 10.62
C GLU A 85 -7.87 12.01 9.52
N HIS A 86 -7.41 12.06 8.27
CA HIS A 86 -8.25 12.45 7.15
C HIS A 86 -9.40 11.48 6.91
N LEU A 87 -9.16 10.17 7.00
CA LEU A 87 -10.21 9.16 6.87
C LEU A 87 -11.29 9.28 7.95
N ASN A 88 -10.89 9.61 9.19
CA ASN A 88 -11.84 9.84 10.27
C ASN A 88 -12.69 11.09 10.00
N THR A 89 -12.07 12.19 9.54
CA THR A 89 -12.82 13.40 9.13
C THR A 89 -13.85 13.10 8.05
N VAL A 90 -13.44 12.41 6.97
CA VAL A 90 -14.34 12.06 5.86
C VAL A 90 -15.46 11.12 6.33
N ARG A 91 -15.16 10.17 7.23
CA ARG A 91 -16.18 9.29 7.81
C ARG A 91 -17.23 10.08 8.59
N ASP A 92 -16.80 11.01 9.44
CA ASP A 92 -17.70 11.84 10.25
C ASP A 92 -18.57 12.75 9.37
N GLU A 93 -18.03 13.28 8.27
CA GLU A 93 -18.79 14.08 7.30
C GLU A 93 -19.89 13.27 6.61
N ILE A 94 -19.60 12.02 6.22
CA ILE A 94 -20.55 11.15 5.49
C ILE A 94 -21.61 10.55 6.43
N HIS A 95 -21.19 10.07 7.60
CA HIS A 95 -22.04 9.26 8.48
C HIS A 95 -22.53 10.00 9.74
N GLY A 96 -21.95 11.16 10.06
CA GLY A 96 -22.10 11.82 11.35
C GLY A 96 -21.25 11.17 12.45
N PRO A 97 -21.14 11.81 13.62
CA PRO A 97 -20.36 11.26 14.73
C PRO A 97 -20.93 9.91 15.19
N PRO A 98 -20.08 8.98 15.68
CA PRO A 98 -20.46 7.59 15.97
C PRO A 98 -21.54 7.42 17.06
N ASN A 99 -21.94 8.48 17.76
CA ASN A 99 -22.96 8.44 18.81
C ASN A 99 -24.36 8.81 18.29
N ARG A 100 -24.82 8.20 17.20
CA ARG A 100 -26.25 8.22 16.87
C ARG A 100 -26.93 7.10 17.68
N PRO A 101 -27.98 7.36 18.48
CA PRO A 101 -28.58 6.36 19.39
C PRO A 101 -29.29 5.17 18.70
N GLY A 102 -29.13 5.00 17.39
CA GLY A 102 -29.77 3.95 16.58
C GLY A 102 -28.90 2.71 16.36
N ASP A 103 -27.59 2.78 16.59
CA ASP A 103 -26.68 1.65 16.37
C ASP A 103 -26.59 0.76 17.60
N GLN A 104 -27.71 0.11 17.95
CA GLN A 104 -27.60 -1.13 18.69
C GLN A 104 -26.90 -2.13 17.76
N ALA A 105 -25.64 -2.41 18.09
CA ALA A 105 -24.84 -3.44 17.44
C ALA A 105 -25.70 -4.70 17.26
N ARG A 106 -26.02 -5.00 16.00
CA ARG A 106 -26.65 -6.27 15.64
C ARG A 106 -25.77 -7.37 16.24
N SER A 107 -26.32 -8.13 17.16
CA SER A 107 -25.61 -9.23 17.83
C SER A 107 -25.26 -10.29 16.79
N GLU A 108 -24.07 -10.18 16.19
CA GLU A 108 -23.53 -11.20 15.30
C GLU A 108 -23.03 -12.35 16.16
N LYS A 109 -23.73 -13.49 16.07
CA LYS A 109 -23.31 -14.75 16.68
C LYS A 109 -21.93 -15.12 16.13
N PRO A 110 -21.00 -15.63 16.96
CA PRO A 110 -19.64 -15.90 16.52
C PRO A 110 -19.64 -17.08 15.55
N HIS A 111 -19.36 -16.83 14.27
CA HIS A 111 -19.02 -17.88 13.33
C HIS A 111 -17.60 -18.37 13.66
N HIS A 112 -17.52 -19.63 14.06
CA HIS A 112 -16.27 -20.31 14.36
C HIS A 112 -15.43 -20.41 13.08
N GLN A 113 -14.18 -19.94 13.15
CA GLN A 113 -13.11 -20.06 12.15
C GLN A 113 -13.32 -19.29 10.84
N ASP A 114 -13.04 -17.99 10.86
CA ASP A 114 -12.78 -17.21 9.64
C ASP A 114 -11.24 -17.04 9.44
N PRO A 115 -10.64 -17.63 8.38
CA PRO A 115 -9.22 -17.45 8.07
C PRO A 115 -8.84 -15.99 7.72
N ARG A 116 -9.81 -15.09 7.55
CA ARG A 116 -9.59 -13.65 7.33
C ARG A 116 -8.95 -12.93 8.52
N ARG A 117 -8.90 -13.55 9.70
CA ARG A 117 -8.31 -12.93 10.90
C ARG A 117 -6.78 -12.83 10.88
N SER A 118 -6.08 -13.55 9.99
CA SER A 118 -4.61 -13.43 9.89
C SER A 118 -4.17 -12.19 9.10
N TRP A 119 -5.01 -11.67 8.21
CA TRP A 119 -4.69 -10.55 7.32
C TRP A 119 -4.80 -9.17 8.02
N LEU A 120 -5.46 -9.12 9.18
CA LEU A 120 -5.69 -7.89 9.95
C LEU A 120 -4.46 -7.41 10.74
N LYS A 121 -3.39 -8.21 10.84
CA LYS A 121 -2.21 -7.82 11.63
C LYS A 121 -1.23 -6.90 10.89
N THR A 122 -1.25 -6.87 9.55
CA THR A 122 -0.21 -6.15 8.79
C THR A 122 -0.79 -5.23 7.70
N SER A 123 -2.09 -5.23 7.45
CA SER A 123 -2.64 -4.52 6.29
C SER A 123 -3.89 -3.73 6.67
N HIS A 124 -3.73 -2.40 6.76
CA HIS A 124 -4.83 -1.43 6.64
C HIS A 124 -5.33 -1.39 5.17
N VAL A 125 -5.60 -2.55 4.58
CA VAL A 125 -6.25 -2.63 3.27
C VAL A 125 -7.69 -2.20 3.51
N ILE A 126 -8.04 -1.08 2.90
CA ILE A 126 -9.42 -0.61 2.76
C ILE A 126 -10.27 -1.83 2.37
N ASP A 127 -11.31 -2.13 3.15
CA ASP A 127 -12.29 -3.17 2.81
C ASP A 127 -13.02 -2.77 1.52
N VAL A 128 -12.43 -3.12 0.37
CA VAL A 128 -13.09 -3.01 -0.93
C VAL A 128 -13.97 -4.24 -1.05
N ARG A 129 -15.23 -4.12 -0.59
CA ARG A 129 -16.24 -5.14 -0.90
C ARG A 129 -16.29 -5.32 -2.42
N PRO A 130 -16.29 -6.56 -2.93
CA PRO A 130 -16.58 -6.79 -4.34
C PRO A 130 -17.96 -6.18 -4.67
N PRO A 131 -18.12 -5.50 -5.82
CA PRO A 131 -19.45 -5.06 -6.24
C PRO A 131 -20.36 -6.29 -6.33
N GLN A 132 -21.55 -6.19 -5.72
CA GLN A 132 -22.57 -7.22 -5.91
C GLN A 132 -22.87 -7.37 -7.41
N PRO A 133 -23.11 -8.59 -7.91
CA PRO A 133 -23.58 -8.77 -9.28
C PRO A 133 -24.80 -7.87 -9.51
N GLY A 134 -24.68 -6.96 -10.47
CA GLY A 134 -25.79 -6.10 -10.88
C GLY A 134 -26.97 -6.93 -11.40
N PRO A 135 -28.17 -6.33 -11.49
CA PRO A 135 -29.32 -7.00 -12.08
C PRO A 135 -28.98 -7.50 -13.50
N PRO A 136 -29.62 -8.60 -13.96
CA PRO A 136 -29.36 -9.15 -15.28
C PRO A 136 -29.55 -8.08 -16.36
N PRO A 137 -28.76 -8.13 -17.45
CA PRO A 137 -28.80 -7.10 -18.47
C PRO A 137 -30.22 -6.97 -19.05
N PRO A 138 -30.72 -5.74 -19.27
CA PRO A 138 -32.03 -5.54 -19.86
C PRO A 138 -32.07 -6.11 -21.27
N ARG A 139 -33.26 -6.52 -21.72
CA ARG A 139 -33.47 -6.94 -23.11
C ARG A 139 -33.01 -5.80 -24.04
N PRO A 140 -32.28 -6.10 -25.13
CA PRO A 140 -31.79 -5.08 -26.03
C PRO A 140 -32.96 -4.29 -26.59
N SER A 141 -32.78 -2.98 -26.65
CA SER A 141 -33.72 -2.08 -27.31
C SER A 141 -33.84 -2.42 -28.80
N LEU A 142 -34.93 -1.95 -29.44
CA LEU A 142 -35.12 -2.12 -30.89
C LEU A 142 -33.93 -1.59 -31.71
N VAL A 143 -33.27 -0.54 -31.22
CA VAL A 143 -32.07 0.04 -31.84
C VAL A 143 -30.88 -0.91 -31.74
N GLU A 144 -30.63 -1.48 -30.57
CA GLU A 144 -29.53 -2.43 -30.35
C GLU A 144 -29.75 -3.74 -31.12
N ALA A 145 -30.99 -4.24 -31.18
CA ALA A 145 -31.34 -5.42 -31.98
C ALA A 145 -31.10 -5.18 -33.49
N HIS A 146 -31.43 -3.99 -33.99
CA HIS A 146 -31.19 -3.62 -35.38
C HIS A 146 -29.69 -3.50 -35.68
N LEU A 147 -28.92 -2.91 -34.76
CA LEU A 147 -27.46 -2.78 -34.90
C LEU A 147 -26.77 -4.15 -34.93
N MET A 148 -27.20 -5.08 -34.07
CA MET A 148 -26.69 -6.46 -34.05
C MET A 148 -27.02 -7.21 -35.33
N THR A 149 -28.18 -6.95 -35.93
CA THR A 149 -28.56 -7.54 -37.21
C THR A 149 -27.67 -7.04 -38.35
N LEU A 150 -27.39 -5.72 -38.39
CA LEU A 150 -26.51 -5.13 -39.40
C LEU A 150 -25.07 -5.65 -39.31
N LEU A 151 -24.56 -5.85 -38.09
CA LEU A 151 -23.21 -6.35 -37.85
C LEU A 151 -23.05 -7.85 -38.14
N ALA A 152 -24.13 -8.63 -38.14
CA ALA A 152 -24.10 -10.06 -38.42
C ALA A 152 -24.10 -10.41 -39.93
N THR A 153 -24.30 -9.42 -40.80
CA THR A 153 -24.38 -9.58 -42.26
C THR A 153 -23.14 -9.10 -43.02
N HIS A 154 -22.02 -8.86 -42.34
CA HIS A 154 -20.71 -8.54 -42.94
C HIS A 154 -19.61 -9.49 -42.46
#